data_AF-A0A371WPW2-F1
#
_entry.id   AF-A0A371WPW2-F1
#
_cell.length_a   1.000
_cell.length_b   1.000
_cell.length_c   1.000
_cell.angle_alpha   90.00
_cell.angle_beta   90.00
_cell.angle_gamma   90.00
#
_symmetry.space_group_name_H-M   'P 1'
#
loop_
_entity.id
_entity.type
_entity.pdbx_description
1 polymer ?
#
loop_
_entity_poly.entity_id
_entity_poly.type
_entity_poly.pdbx_seq_one_letter_code
_entity_poly.pdbx_strand_id
1 'polypeptide(L)' 'MARWSEARRAGQAARIREWQPWLKSTGPKTAAGKQRVAQNTISHGACSAEMKEIRAYLRAWRRTLRTLQEGD' A
#
# COMPACT_ATOMS: atom_id res chain seq x y z
N MET A 1 8.06 -6.93 -18.65
CA MET A 1 7.21 -5.80 -18.20
C MET A 1 7.85 -4.49 -18.63
N ALA A 2 7.13 -3.60 -19.30
CA ALA A 2 7.68 -2.32 -19.74
C ALA A 2 7.98 -1.40 -18.54
N ARG A 3 9.21 -0.88 -18.45
CA ARG A 3 9.64 0.03 -17.38
C ARG A 3 9.00 1.41 -17.59
N TRP A 4 8.48 2.02 -16.52
CA TRP A 4 7.92 3.38 -16.58
C TRP A 4 9.02 4.41 -16.81
N SER A 5 9.11 4.93 -18.04
CA SER A 5 9.92 6.11 -18.34
C SER A 5 9.32 7.35 -17.68
N GLU A 6 10.17 8.36 -17.46
CA GLU A 6 9.76 9.64 -16.86
C GLU A 6 8.75 10.39 -17.73
N ALA A 7 8.96 10.39 -19.05
CA ALA A 7 8.03 10.99 -20.00
C ALA A 7 6.64 10.34 -19.93
N ARG A 8 6.58 9.00 -19.77
CA ARG A 8 5.31 8.32 -19.53
C ARG A 8 4.70 8.80 -18.22
N ARG A 9 5.48 8.86 -17.12
CA ARG A 9 5.04 9.35 -15.78
C ARG A 9 4.40 10.72 -15.87
N ALA A 10 5.07 11.65 -16.54
CA ALA A 10 4.55 13.00 -16.77
C ALA A 10 3.23 12.98 -17.57
N GLY A 11 3.19 12.26 -18.70
CA GLY A 11 2.00 12.20 -19.56
C GLY A 11 0.77 11.62 -18.85
N GLN A 12 0.95 10.55 -18.06
CA GLN A 12 -0.15 9.96 -17.30
C GLN A 12 -0.58 10.86 -16.13
N ALA A 13 0.36 11.55 -15.50
CA ALA A 13 0.04 12.51 -14.45
C ALA A 13 -0.72 13.72 -14.99
N ALA A 14 -0.47 14.17 -16.23
CA ALA A 14 -1.26 15.20 -16.90
C ALA A 14 -2.70 14.72 -17.15
N ARG A 15 -2.89 13.52 -17.69
CA ARG A 15 -4.22 12.92 -17.93
C ARG A 15 -5.04 12.73 -16.65
N ILE A 16 -4.40 12.27 -15.58
CA ILE A 16 -5.07 12.13 -14.27
C ILE A 16 -5.55 13.49 -13.73
N ARG A 17 -4.76 14.56 -13.94
CA ARG A 17 -5.14 15.93 -13.58
C ARG A 17 -6.25 16.50 -14.44
N GLU A 18 -6.31 16.11 -15.71
CA GLU A 18 -7.38 16.48 -16.63
C GLU A 18 -8.70 15.79 -16.25
N TRP A 19 -8.68 14.48 -16.03
CA TRP A 19 -9.90 13.70 -15.77
C TRP A 19 -10.40 13.79 -14.33
N GLN A 20 -9.55 14.22 -13.40
CA GLN A 20 -9.86 14.45 -11.99
C GLN A 20 -10.75 13.36 -11.36
N PRO A 21 -10.37 12.07 -11.46
CA PRO A 21 -11.24 10.96 -11.08
C PRO A 21 -11.71 11.02 -9.61
N TRP A 22 -10.96 11.70 -8.74
CA TRP A 22 -11.35 11.93 -7.35
C TRP A 22 -12.66 12.73 -7.20
N LEU A 23 -13.02 13.58 -8.16
CA LEU A 23 -14.29 14.32 -8.14
C LEU A 23 -15.51 13.39 -8.27
N LYS A 24 -15.34 12.25 -8.93
CA LYS A 24 -16.38 11.21 -9.06
C LYS A 24 -16.29 10.15 -7.97
N SER A 25 -15.44 10.33 -6.95
CA SER A 25 -15.31 9.36 -5.87
C SER A 25 -16.58 9.32 -5.02
N THR A 26 -17.12 8.11 -4.83
CA THR A 26 -18.29 7.81 -3.99
C THR A 26 -17.91 7.37 -2.58
N GLY A 27 -16.66 7.64 -2.16
CA GLY A 27 -16.15 7.27 -0.85
C GLY A 27 -16.86 7.96 0.32
N PRO A 28 -16.64 7.49 1.56
CA PRO A 28 -17.31 8.03 2.73
C PRO A 28 -16.93 9.50 3.00
N LYS A 29 -17.92 10.40 2.99
CA LYS A 29 -17.74 11.83 3.26
C LYS A 29 -17.84 12.21 4.75
N THR A 30 -18.42 11.34 5.57
CA THR A 30 -18.64 11.58 7.01
C THR A 30 -17.59 10.89 7.88
N ALA A 31 -17.37 11.38 9.10
CA ALA A 31 -16.48 10.76 10.07
C ALA A 31 -16.87 9.31 10.37
N ALA A 32 -18.16 9.04 10.59
CA ALA A 32 -18.69 7.70 10.81
C ALA A 32 -18.47 6.78 9.59
N GLY A 33 -18.66 7.28 8.37
CA GLY A 33 -18.39 6.53 7.16
C GLY A 33 -16.91 6.16 7.02
N LYS A 34 -16.01 7.09 7.34
CA LYS A 34 -14.55 6.84 7.34
C LYS A 34 -14.16 5.79 8.37
N GLN A 35 -14.72 5.88 9.58
CA GLN A 35 -14.49 4.89 10.64
C GLN A 35 -14.95 3.49 10.23
N ARG A 36 -16.10 3.38 9.56
CA ARG A 36 -16.61 2.10 9.05
C ARG A 36 -15.66 1.51 8.00
N VAL A 37 -15.26 2.30 7.00
CA VAL A 37 -14.36 1.82 5.93
C VAL A 37 -12.97 1.48 6.47
N ALA A 38 -12.50 2.13 7.54
CA ALA A 38 -11.24 1.78 8.19
C ALA A 38 -11.23 0.35 8.77
N GLN A 39 -12.40 -0.22 9.11
CA GLN A 39 -12.49 -1.59 9.60
C GLN A 39 -12.23 -2.64 8.51
N ASN A 40 -12.40 -2.30 7.22
CA ASN A 40 -12.14 -3.25 6.11
C ASN A 40 -10.68 -3.74 6.10
N THR A 41 -9.76 -2.96 6.65
CA THR A 41 -8.35 -3.35 6.82
C THR A 41 -8.17 -4.53 7.76
N ILE A 42 -9.06 -4.73 8.73
CA ILE A 42 -9.02 -5.90 9.63
C ILE A 42 -9.31 -7.18 8.83
N SER A 43 -10.37 -7.16 8.01
CA SER A 43 -10.80 -8.33 7.23
C SER A 43 -9.90 -8.62 6.02
N HIS A 44 -9.47 -7.60 5.29
CA HIS A 44 -8.75 -7.78 4.01
C HIS A 44 -7.30 -7.28 4.03
N GLY A 45 -6.94 -6.45 5.00
CA GLY A 45 -5.58 -5.90 5.12
C GLY A 45 -4.62 -6.82 5.87
N ALA A 46 -5.02 -8.06 6.13
CA ALA A 46 -4.24 -9.04 6.86
C ALA A 46 -3.77 -8.49 8.23
N CYS A 47 -4.63 -7.75 8.92
CA CYS A 47 -4.30 -7.10 10.20
C CYS A 47 -4.64 -7.93 11.43
N SER A 48 -4.96 -9.22 11.26
CA SER A 48 -5.15 -10.16 12.36
C SER A 48 -3.88 -10.28 13.23
N ALA A 49 -4.05 -10.77 14.46
CA ALA A 49 -2.94 -10.96 15.38
C ALA A 49 -1.92 -11.96 14.81
N GLU A 50 -2.39 -13.08 14.27
CA GLU A 50 -1.56 -14.13 13.67
C GLU A 50 -0.73 -13.57 12.51
N MET A 51 -1.33 -12.76 11.65
CA MET A 51 -0.61 -12.18 10.53
C MET A 51 0.40 -11.10 10.99
N LYS A 52 0.13 -10.37 12.08
CA LYS A 52 1.12 -9.45 12.67
C LYS A 52 2.34 -10.22 13.16
N GLU A 53 2.15 -11.36 13.81
CA GLU A 53 3.23 -12.23 14.26
C GLU A 53 4.04 -12.78 13.08
N ILE A 54 3.37 -13.36 12.08
CA ILE A 54 4.04 -13.86 10.86
C ILE A 54 4.91 -12.76 10.23
N ARG A 55 4.37 -11.54 10.08
CA ARG A 55 5.15 -10.41 9.55
C ARG A 55 6.35 -10.04 10.43
N ALA A 56 6.20 -10.10 11.76
CA ALA A 56 7.29 -9.82 12.68
C ALA A 56 8.41 -10.85 12.51
N TYR A 57 8.07 -12.15 12.45
CA TYR A 57 9.02 -13.22 12.18
C TYR A 57 9.73 -13.03 10.84
N LEU A 58 9.00 -12.81 9.75
CA LEU A 58 9.59 -12.61 8.42
C LEU A 58 10.52 -11.39 8.36
N ARG A 59 10.20 -10.31 9.09
CA ARG A 59 11.07 -9.14 9.21
C ARG A 59 12.35 -9.46 9.99
N ALA A 60 12.25 -10.22 11.07
CA ALA A 60 13.42 -10.66 11.84
C ALA A 60 14.33 -11.53 10.98
N TRP A 61 13.77 -12.56 10.32
CA TRP A 61 14.50 -13.42 9.39
C TRP A 61 15.20 -12.64 8.28
N ARG A 62 14.51 -11.67 7.65
CA ARG A 62 15.12 -10.82 6.62
C ARG A 62 16.31 -10.01 7.13
N ARG A 63 16.27 -9.57 8.39
CA ARG A 63 17.40 -8.84 9.00
C ARG A 63 18.57 -9.79 9.23
N THR A 64 18.33 -10.96 9.80
CA THR A 64 19.36 -11.97 10.04
C THR A 64 20.04 -12.43 8.75
N LEU A 65 19.27 -12.69 7.70
CA LEU A 65 19.85 -13.08 6.41
C LEU A 65 20.74 -11.98 5.81
N ARG A 66 20.36 -10.71 5.99
CA ARG A 66 21.16 -9.57 5.53
C ARG A 66 22.47 -9.46 6.29
N THR A 67 22.44 -9.58 7.61
CA THR A 67 23.66 -9.52 8.43
C THR A 67 24.63 -10.66 8.12
N LEU A 68 24.09 -11.84 7.77
CA LEU A 68 24.92 -12.98 7.35
C LEU A 68 25.51 -12.76 5.95
N GLN A 69 24.78 -12.13 5.02
CA GLN A 69 25.29 -11.81 3.69
C GLN A 69 26.31 -10.66 3.66
N GLU A 70 26.23 -9.73 4.62
CA GLU A 70 27.17 -8.60 4.76
C GLU A 70 28.41 -8.98 5.59
N GLY A 71 28.44 -10.18 6.17
CA GLY A 71 29.49 -10.68 7.06
C GLY A 71 30.48 -11.67 6.43
N ASP A 72 30.43 -11.86 5.11
CA ASP A 72 31.44 -12.52 4.26
C ASP A 72 32.12 -11.47 3.36
#